data_AF-A0A8C9MFW7-F1
#
_entry.id   AF-A0A8C9MFW7-F1
#
_cell.length_a   1.000
_cell.length_b   1.000
_cell.length_c   1.000
_cell.angle_alpha   90.00
_cell.angle_beta   90.00
_cell.angle_gamma   90.00
#
_symmetry.space_group_name_H-M   'P 1'
#
loop_
_entity.id
_entity.type
_entity.pdbx_description
1 polymer ?
#
loop_
_entity_poly.entity_id
_entity_poly.type
_entity_poly.pdbx_seq_one_letter_code
_entity_poly.pdbx_strand_id
1 'polypeptide(L)'
;MAELGVNEHHQNEVVSYMRFARFKRGMCLKTVDSCFQDLKDSRLVEETFTVDEVIDMLDGLQSVVHSEVESELINTTYTNVLLLRQLFSQAEKWYLKLQTDVSDLENRELLDQVAEFEKSEYTSSSKKSTADPIKPKLAPLNEGGSELLNKTVAHLQEENEKLKTRLRTIETQATAALDEKSKLEKSLRDLQMIQGDQKHNANQDITELENKVAALKSQFEKTLNDTTANQKFLEEDLVTTKHDLLKVQDQLSTAEKELEKKFQQTAAYRNMKEILTKKNEQIKDLRRRLSKYESED
;
A
#
# COMPACT_ATOMS: atom_id res chain seq x y z
N MET A 1 -23.82 -55.94 -0.08
CA MET A 1 -23.18 -56.41 1.16
C MET A 1 -23.78 -55.58 2.27
N ALA A 2 -24.22 -56.18 3.38
CA ALA A 2 -24.54 -55.35 4.54
C ALA A 2 -23.23 -54.69 4.97
N GLU A 3 -23.19 -53.37 5.09
CA GLU A 3 -21.99 -52.64 5.49
C GLU A 3 -22.30 -51.96 6.82
N LEU A 4 -21.41 -52.14 7.81
CA LEU A 4 -21.53 -51.57 9.16
C LEU A 4 -21.31 -50.04 9.18
N GLY A 5 -21.13 -49.40 8.03
CA GLY A 5 -20.85 -47.96 7.92
C GLY A 5 -19.46 -47.53 8.42
N VAL A 6 -18.54 -48.49 8.62
CA VAL A 6 -17.16 -48.25 9.04
C VAL A 6 -16.19 -48.53 7.89
N ASN A 7 -14.96 -48.01 7.99
CA ASN A 7 -13.94 -48.27 6.97
C ASN A 7 -13.61 -49.78 6.85
N GLU A 8 -13.05 -50.19 5.71
CA GLU A 8 -12.75 -51.61 5.41
C GLU A 8 -11.82 -52.25 6.47
N HIS A 9 -10.84 -51.52 6.96
CA HIS A 9 -9.95 -52.02 8.00
C HIS A 9 -10.70 -52.33 9.30
N HIS A 10 -11.51 -51.39 9.80
CA HIS A 10 -12.32 -51.55 11.00
C HIS A 10 -13.40 -52.61 10.79
N GLN A 11 -13.94 -52.74 9.58
CA GLN A 11 -14.86 -53.83 9.25
C GLN A 11 -14.18 -55.20 9.39
N ASN A 12 -12.95 -55.35 8.91
CA ASN A 12 -12.16 -56.58 9.09
C ASN A 12 -11.84 -56.89 10.56
N GLU A 13 -11.53 -55.88 11.36
CA GLU A 13 -11.34 -56.04 12.82
C GLU A 13 -12.64 -56.47 13.52
N VAL A 14 -13.77 -55.86 13.16
CA VAL A 14 -15.10 -56.22 13.68
C VAL A 14 -15.46 -57.67 13.30
N VAL A 15 -15.21 -58.09 12.04
CA VAL A 15 -15.38 -59.49 11.60
C VAL A 15 -14.52 -60.45 12.43
N SER A 16 -13.26 -60.07 12.71
CA SER A 16 -12.34 -60.89 13.51
C SER A 16 -12.86 -61.09 14.93
N TYR A 17 -13.34 -60.01 15.56
CA TYR A 17 -13.97 -60.10 16.88
C TYR A 17 -15.28 -60.90 16.86
N MET A 18 -16.14 -60.75 15.84
CA MET A 18 -17.37 -61.54 15.72
C MET A 18 -17.09 -63.04 15.60
N ARG A 19 -16.05 -63.44 14.86
CA ARG A 19 -15.63 -64.86 14.79
C ARG A 19 -15.20 -65.38 16.16
N PHE A 20 -14.44 -64.60 16.91
CA PHE A 20 -14.05 -64.92 18.28
C PHE A 20 -15.26 -65.06 19.21
N ALA A 21 -16.17 -64.08 19.21
CA ALA A 21 -17.37 -64.07 20.04
C ALA A 21 -18.29 -65.26 19.74
N ARG A 22 -18.44 -65.60 18.45
CA ARG A 22 -19.20 -66.78 18.03
C ARG A 22 -18.55 -68.09 18.49
N PHE A 23 -17.23 -68.20 18.41
CA PHE A 23 -16.51 -69.37 18.93
C PHE A 23 -16.74 -69.53 20.43
N LYS A 24 -16.65 -68.43 21.20
CA LYS A 24 -16.95 -68.41 22.64
C LYS A 24 -18.38 -68.83 22.95
N ARG A 25 -19.37 -68.27 22.24
CA ARG A 25 -20.78 -68.68 22.31
C ARG A 25 -20.94 -70.19 22.07
N GLY A 26 -20.26 -70.74 21.06
CA GLY A 26 -20.26 -72.17 20.78
C GLY A 26 -19.63 -73.03 21.88
N MET A 27 -18.59 -72.54 22.56
CA MET A 27 -18.01 -73.23 23.72
C MET A 27 -18.97 -73.22 24.90
N CYS A 28 -19.59 -72.08 25.21
CA CYS A 28 -20.56 -71.96 26.29
C CYS A 28 -21.72 -72.97 26.12
N LEU A 29 -22.29 -73.05 24.91
CA LEU A 29 -23.35 -74.03 24.61
C LEU A 29 -22.90 -75.47 24.86
N LYS A 30 -21.67 -75.82 24.46
CA LYS A 30 -21.12 -77.16 24.73
C LYS A 30 -20.93 -77.43 26.22
N THR A 31 -20.47 -76.45 26.99
CA THR A 31 -20.33 -76.58 28.44
C THR A 31 -21.69 -76.83 29.08
N VAL A 32 -22.71 -76.08 28.68
CA VAL A 32 -24.09 -76.30 29.14
C VAL A 32 -24.55 -77.72 28.78
N ASP A 33 -24.42 -78.13 27.51
CA ASP A 33 -24.77 -79.50 27.08
C ASP A 33 -24.04 -80.58 27.90
N SER A 34 -22.76 -80.35 28.22
CA SER A 34 -21.98 -81.23 29.10
C SER A 34 -22.56 -81.32 30.51
N CYS A 35 -23.01 -80.23 31.12
CA CYS A 35 -23.67 -80.30 32.44
C CYS A 35 -24.91 -81.21 32.43
N PHE A 36 -25.72 -81.14 31.37
CA PHE A 36 -26.88 -82.03 31.22
C PHE A 36 -26.46 -83.48 30.98
N GLN A 37 -25.41 -83.70 30.20
CA GLN A 37 -24.89 -85.04 29.93
C GLN A 37 -24.29 -85.67 31.19
N ASP A 38 -23.54 -84.90 31.98
CA ASP A 38 -22.96 -85.34 33.24
C ASP A 38 -24.04 -85.74 34.25
N LEU A 39 -25.16 -85.02 34.32
CA LEU A 39 -26.30 -85.42 35.14
C LEU A 39 -26.92 -86.74 34.66
N LYS A 40 -27.13 -86.89 33.34
CA LYS A 40 -27.70 -88.12 32.77
C LYS A 40 -26.81 -89.33 33.08
N ASP A 41 -25.50 -89.17 32.93
CA ASP A 41 -24.54 -90.26 33.10
C ASP A 41 -24.26 -90.59 34.57
N SER A 42 -24.41 -89.63 35.48
CA SER A 42 -24.11 -89.81 36.92
C SER A 42 -25.32 -90.13 37.78
N ARG A 43 -26.49 -89.53 37.51
CA ARG A 43 -27.68 -89.61 38.36
C ARG A 43 -28.89 -90.27 37.70
N LEU A 44 -29.01 -90.20 36.37
CA LEU A 44 -30.13 -90.80 35.64
C LEU A 44 -29.85 -92.26 35.22
N VAL A 45 -29.35 -93.08 36.16
CA VAL A 45 -28.89 -94.46 35.89
C VAL A 45 -29.92 -95.52 36.29
N GLU A 46 -30.87 -95.15 37.16
CA GLU A 46 -31.89 -96.05 37.69
C GLU A 46 -33.17 -96.03 36.85
N GLU A 47 -33.95 -97.13 36.87
CA GLU A 47 -35.20 -97.25 36.10
C GLU A 47 -36.40 -96.55 36.77
N THR A 48 -36.34 -96.31 38.07
CA THR A 48 -37.44 -95.71 38.85
C THR A 48 -36.92 -94.62 39.77
N PHE A 49 -37.58 -93.47 39.78
CA PHE A 49 -37.27 -92.35 40.66
C PHE A 49 -38.50 -91.90 41.44
N THR A 50 -38.29 -91.46 42.67
CA THR A 50 -39.29 -90.72 43.44
C THR A 50 -39.37 -89.27 42.97
N VAL A 51 -40.49 -88.60 43.26
CA VAL A 51 -40.68 -87.19 42.91
C VAL A 51 -39.63 -86.31 43.57
N ASP A 52 -39.29 -86.57 44.84
CA ASP A 52 -38.31 -85.79 45.60
C ASP A 52 -36.89 -85.91 45.02
N GLU A 53 -36.49 -87.11 44.57
CA GLU A 53 -35.21 -87.33 43.90
C GLU A 53 -35.12 -86.60 42.56
N VAL A 54 -36.20 -86.60 41.77
CA VAL A 54 -36.25 -85.86 40.50
C VAL A 54 -36.16 -84.35 40.74
N ILE A 55 -36.83 -83.84 41.77
CA ILE A 55 -36.73 -82.41 42.15
C ILE A 55 -35.29 -82.06 42.55
N ASP A 56 -34.65 -82.84 43.44
CA ASP A 56 -33.26 -82.62 43.85
C ASP A 56 -32.29 -82.64 42.67
N MET A 57 -32.48 -83.57 41.72
CA MET A 57 -31.69 -83.63 40.49
C MET A 57 -31.86 -82.38 39.61
N LEU A 58 -33.09 -81.89 39.45
CA LEU A 58 -33.37 -80.70 38.65
C LEU A 58 -32.84 -79.43 39.32
N ASP A 59 -32.98 -79.30 40.64
CA ASP A 59 -32.48 -78.16 41.41
C ASP A 59 -30.93 -78.13 41.37
N GLY A 60 -30.29 -79.29 41.51
CA GLY A 60 -28.84 -79.42 41.35
C GLY A 60 -28.36 -79.02 39.96
N LEU A 61 -29.03 -79.50 38.91
CA LEU A 61 -28.74 -79.14 37.52
C LEU A 61 -28.93 -77.64 37.27
N GLN A 62 -30.03 -77.07 37.77
CA GLN A 62 -30.31 -75.64 37.66
C GLN A 62 -29.19 -74.83 38.30
N SER A 63 -28.73 -75.21 39.49
CA SER A 63 -27.63 -74.51 40.18
C SER A 63 -26.34 -74.55 39.37
N VAL A 64 -25.98 -75.69 38.80
CA VAL A 64 -24.74 -75.85 38.01
C VAL A 64 -24.83 -75.04 36.71
N VAL A 65 -25.92 -75.20 35.95
CA VAL A 65 -26.12 -74.47 34.68
C VAL A 65 -26.18 -72.97 34.92
N HIS A 66 -26.86 -72.51 35.98
CA HIS A 66 -26.91 -71.10 36.34
C HIS A 66 -25.50 -70.55 36.62
N SER A 67 -24.70 -71.27 37.42
CA SER A 67 -23.33 -70.86 37.74
C SER A 67 -22.45 -70.76 36.47
N GLU A 68 -22.55 -71.73 35.56
CA GLU A 68 -21.78 -71.71 34.30
C GLU A 68 -22.19 -70.54 33.39
N VAL A 69 -23.50 -70.30 33.24
CA VAL A 69 -24.01 -69.19 32.42
C VAL A 69 -23.64 -67.84 33.03
N GLU A 70 -23.79 -67.67 34.34
CA GLU A 70 -23.42 -66.44 35.04
C GLU A 70 -21.92 -66.14 34.88
N SER A 71 -21.07 -67.15 35.09
CA SER A 71 -19.62 -67.05 34.89
C SER A 71 -19.26 -66.58 33.48
N GLU A 72 -19.90 -67.14 32.44
CA GLU A 72 -19.62 -66.74 31.06
C GLU A 72 -20.17 -65.35 30.71
N LEU A 73 -21.31 -64.93 31.26
CA LEU A 73 -21.84 -63.57 31.09
C LEU A 73 -20.90 -62.52 31.72
N ILE A 74 -20.37 -62.80 32.90
CA ILE A 74 -19.35 -61.98 33.56
C ILE A 74 -18.09 -61.91 32.69
N ASN A 75 -17.61 -63.07 32.21
CA ASN A 75 -16.43 -63.15 31.36
C ASN A 75 -16.60 -62.39 30.03
N THR A 76 -17.80 -62.44 29.44
CA THR A 76 -18.15 -61.65 28.24
C THR A 76 -18.04 -60.16 28.53
N THR A 77 -18.57 -59.71 29.67
CA THR A 77 -18.48 -58.30 30.10
C THR A 77 -17.03 -57.86 30.24
N TYR A 78 -16.20 -58.64 30.93
CA TYR A 78 -14.77 -58.33 31.12
C TYR A 78 -14.00 -58.30 29.79
N THR A 79 -14.30 -59.24 28.89
CA THR A 79 -13.69 -59.28 27.55
C THR A 79 -14.04 -58.03 26.75
N ASN A 80 -15.29 -57.55 26.83
CA ASN A 80 -15.74 -56.35 26.13
C ASN A 80 -15.12 -55.08 26.72
N VAL A 81 -15.00 -54.99 28.05
CA VAL A 81 -14.29 -53.89 28.72
C VAL A 81 -12.81 -53.86 28.31
N LEU A 82 -12.16 -55.02 28.15
CA LEU A 82 -10.78 -55.09 27.66
C LEU A 82 -10.67 -54.61 26.20
N LEU A 83 -11.62 -54.96 25.35
CA LEU A 83 -11.67 -54.45 23.98
C LEU A 83 -11.82 -52.92 23.96
N LEU A 84 -12.76 -52.37 24.74
CA LEU A 84 -12.95 -50.92 24.88
C LEU A 84 -11.68 -50.21 25.39
N ARG A 85 -11.00 -50.79 26.39
CA ARG A 85 -9.73 -50.28 26.89
C ARG A 85 -8.67 -50.21 25.78
N GLN A 86 -8.57 -51.25 24.95
CA GLN A 86 -7.64 -51.26 23.83
C GLN A 86 -7.96 -50.17 22.79
N LEU A 87 -9.25 -49.98 22.47
CA LEU A 87 -9.70 -48.94 21.55
C LEU A 87 -9.41 -47.53 22.10
N PHE A 88 -9.72 -47.27 23.37
CA PHE A 88 -9.43 -45.98 24.01
C PHE A 88 -7.93 -45.71 24.12
N SER A 89 -7.12 -46.71 24.48
CA SER A 89 -5.66 -46.57 24.51
C SER A 89 -5.07 -46.26 23.13
N GLN A 90 -5.70 -46.71 22.04
CA GLN A 90 -5.30 -46.31 20.69
C GLN A 90 -5.74 -44.87 20.40
N ALA A 91 -7.00 -44.53 20.68
CA ALA A 91 -7.53 -43.18 20.46
C ALA A 91 -6.75 -42.09 21.23
N GLU A 92 -6.38 -42.36 22.48
CA GLU A 92 -5.61 -41.45 23.34
C GLU A 92 -4.22 -41.14 22.77
N LYS A 93 -3.55 -42.11 22.13
CA LYS A 93 -2.26 -41.88 21.45
C LYS A 93 -2.37 -40.86 20.31
N TRP A 94 -3.56 -40.73 19.74
CA TRP A 94 -3.89 -39.76 18.70
C TRP A 94 -4.64 -38.54 19.25
N TYR A 95 -4.70 -38.37 20.58
CA TYR A 95 -5.39 -37.28 21.26
C TYR A 95 -6.89 -37.16 20.93
N LEU A 96 -7.53 -38.27 20.57
CA LEU A 96 -8.95 -38.33 20.27
C LEU A 96 -9.75 -38.62 21.54
N LYS A 97 -10.87 -37.92 21.73
CA LYS A 97 -11.86 -38.21 22.77
C LYS A 97 -13.03 -38.94 22.13
N LEU A 98 -13.13 -40.24 22.38
CA LEU A 98 -14.25 -41.05 21.93
C LEU A 98 -15.40 -40.98 22.94
N GLN A 99 -16.63 -40.93 22.45
CA GLN A 99 -17.84 -41.01 23.23
C GLN A 99 -18.74 -42.09 22.62
N THR A 100 -19.36 -42.89 23.47
CA THR A 100 -20.30 -43.95 23.07
C THR A 100 -21.66 -43.63 23.66
N ASP A 101 -22.70 -43.66 22.82
CA ASP A 101 -24.08 -43.61 23.31
C ASP A 101 -24.49 -45.02 23.74
N VAL A 102 -24.74 -45.19 25.04
CA VAL A 102 -25.15 -46.49 25.60
C VAL A 102 -26.60 -46.81 25.18
N SER A 103 -27.40 -45.80 24.87
CA SER A 103 -28.81 -45.96 24.48
C SER A 103 -28.94 -46.73 23.16
N ASP A 104 -27.98 -46.56 22.25
CA ASP A 104 -27.96 -47.24 20.96
C ASP A 104 -27.61 -48.73 21.06
N LEU A 105 -27.03 -49.19 22.17
CA LEU A 105 -26.67 -50.60 22.35
C LEU A 105 -27.91 -51.51 22.47
N GLU A 106 -29.05 -50.97 22.89
CA GLU A 106 -30.33 -51.66 22.98
C GLU A 106 -31.22 -51.43 21.74
N ASN A 107 -30.72 -50.67 20.76
CA ASN A 107 -31.46 -50.39 19.54
C ASN A 107 -31.63 -51.67 18.71
N ARG A 108 -32.87 -52.15 18.65
CA ARG A 108 -33.22 -53.41 17.99
C ARG A 108 -32.92 -53.40 16.50
N GLU A 109 -33.08 -52.27 15.82
CA GLU A 109 -32.77 -52.17 14.38
C GLU A 109 -31.27 -52.32 14.13
N LEU A 110 -30.42 -51.71 14.96
CA LEU A 110 -28.96 -51.86 14.87
C LEU A 110 -28.52 -53.29 15.19
N LEU A 111 -29.13 -53.92 16.20
CA LEU A 111 -28.87 -55.33 16.53
C LEU A 111 -29.27 -56.27 15.39
N ASP A 112 -30.42 -56.02 14.75
CA ASP A 112 -30.89 -56.82 13.61
C ASP A 112 -29.95 -56.65 12.39
N GLN A 113 -29.45 -55.44 12.13
CA GLN A 113 -28.44 -55.19 11.08
C GLN A 113 -27.14 -55.94 11.35
N VAL A 114 -26.63 -55.93 12.59
CA VAL A 114 -25.44 -56.69 12.98
C VAL A 114 -25.67 -58.19 12.84
N ALA A 115 -26.86 -58.68 13.19
CA ALA A 115 -27.22 -60.09 13.03
C ALA A 115 -27.32 -60.52 11.57
N GLU A 116 -27.87 -59.67 10.69
CA GLU A 116 -27.88 -59.90 9.24
C GLU A 116 -26.46 -59.88 8.66
N PHE A 117 -25.62 -58.94 9.12
CA PHE A 117 -24.21 -58.87 8.77
C PHE A 117 -23.46 -60.16 9.13
N GLU A 118 -23.57 -60.64 10.38
CA GLU A 118 -22.96 -61.90 10.84
C GLU A 118 -23.38 -63.09 9.96
N LYS A 119 -24.66 -63.16 9.58
CA LYS A 119 -25.18 -64.21 8.69
C LYS A 119 -24.56 -64.12 7.28
N SER A 120 -24.52 -62.91 6.72
CA SER A 120 -24.05 -62.67 5.35
C SER A 120 -22.57 -62.99 5.13
N GLU A 121 -21.72 -62.69 6.12
CA GLU A 121 -20.28 -63.02 6.12
C GLU A 121 -20.05 -64.55 6.10
N TYR A 122 -20.94 -65.30 6.75
CA TYR A 122 -20.82 -66.75 6.84
C TYR A 122 -21.40 -67.48 5.62
N THR A 123 -22.51 -67.00 5.06
CA THR A 123 -23.06 -67.57 3.82
C THR A 123 -22.14 -67.34 2.62
N SER A 124 -21.37 -66.25 2.63
CA SER A 124 -20.43 -65.91 1.55
C SER A 124 -19.13 -66.73 1.63
N SER A 125 -18.67 -67.09 2.84
CA SER A 125 -17.46 -67.88 3.06
C SER A 125 -17.63 -69.39 2.77
N SER A 126 -18.87 -69.88 2.59
CA SER A 126 -19.15 -71.24 2.09
C SER A 126 -18.69 -71.46 0.64
N LYS A 127 -18.40 -70.41 -0.14
CA LYS A 127 -17.82 -70.51 -1.48
C LYS A 127 -16.34 -70.12 -1.45
N LYS A 128 -15.49 -71.12 -1.18
CA LYS A 128 -14.02 -71.16 -1.33
C LYS A 128 -13.21 -70.15 -0.50
N SER A 129 -12.45 -70.67 0.46
CA SER A 129 -11.04 -70.30 0.61
C SER A 129 -10.29 -71.38 1.41
N THR A 130 -9.73 -72.35 0.67
CA THR A 130 -8.49 -73.02 1.07
C THR A 130 -7.37 -72.00 0.98
N ALA A 131 -7.10 -71.27 2.05
CA ALA A 131 -5.90 -70.45 2.18
C ALA A 131 -5.46 -70.50 3.63
N ASP A 132 -4.19 -70.87 3.81
CA ASP A 132 -3.48 -70.97 5.08
C ASP A 132 -3.71 -69.73 5.98
N PRO A 133 -3.57 -69.87 7.31
CA PRO A 133 -3.65 -68.74 8.23
C PRO A 133 -2.40 -67.88 8.05
N ILE A 134 -2.43 -66.99 7.05
CA ILE A 134 -1.48 -65.90 6.93
C ILE A 134 -1.74 -65.01 8.13
N LYS A 135 -0.88 -65.11 9.14
CA LYS A 135 -0.72 -64.09 10.18
C LYS A 135 -0.75 -62.73 9.48
N PRO A 136 -1.69 -61.83 9.79
CA PRO A 136 -1.63 -60.49 9.27
C PRO A 136 -0.36 -59.88 9.86
N LYS A 137 0.69 -59.77 9.05
CA LYS A 137 1.76 -58.82 9.30
C LYS A 137 1.04 -57.48 9.44
N LEU A 138 1.21 -56.84 10.59
CA LEU A 138 0.84 -55.46 10.85
C LEU A 138 1.27 -54.62 9.64
N ALA A 139 0.32 -54.36 8.74
CA ALA A 139 0.48 -53.36 7.70
C ALA A 139 0.21 -52.03 8.39
N PRO A 140 1.12 -51.04 8.28
CA PRO A 140 0.87 -49.72 8.85
C PRO A 140 -0.45 -49.18 8.28
N LEU A 141 -1.29 -48.64 9.15
CA LEU A 141 -2.53 -47.95 8.81
C LEU A 141 -2.22 -46.64 8.05
N ASN A 142 -1.65 -46.74 6.86
CA ASN A 142 -1.16 -45.60 6.09
C ASN A 142 -2.18 -45.06 5.07
N GLU A 143 -3.34 -45.70 4.91
CA GLU A 143 -4.25 -45.37 3.80
C GLU A 143 -5.47 -44.52 4.18
N GLY A 144 -5.80 -44.38 5.47
CA GLY A 144 -6.93 -43.52 5.90
C GLY A 144 -6.47 -42.15 6.43
N GLY A 145 -5.74 -42.17 7.54
CA GLY A 145 -5.27 -40.96 8.21
C GLY A 145 -4.09 -40.31 7.50
N SER A 146 -3.12 -41.10 7.04
CA SER A 146 -1.92 -40.59 6.37
C SER A 146 -2.20 -40.12 4.95
N GLU A 147 -3.17 -40.68 4.20
CA GLU A 147 -3.59 -40.08 2.93
C GLU A 147 -4.29 -38.72 3.11
N LEU A 148 -5.17 -38.59 4.10
CA LEU A 148 -5.79 -37.30 4.42
C LEU A 148 -4.75 -36.31 4.92
N LEU A 149 -3.80 -36.76 5.74
CA LEU A 149 -2.67 -35.94 6.20
C LEU A 149 -1.79 -35.55 5.02
N ASN A 150 -1.47 -36.47 4.11
CA ASN A 150 -0.66 -36.21 2.91
C ASN A 150 -1.37 -35.27 1.93
N LYS A 151 -2.70 -35.38 1.78
CA LYS A 151 -3.50 -34.41 1.01
C LYS A 151 -3.49 -33.03 1.66
N THR A 152 -3.62 -32.97 2.98
CA THR A 152 -3.58 -31.71 3.74
C THR A 152 -2.18 -31.10 3.70
N VAL A 153 -1.14 -31.92 3.83
CA VAL A 153 0.27 -31.53 3.72
C VAL A 153 0.58 -31.06 2.30
N ALA A 154 0.10 -31.75 1.26
CA ALA A 154 0.25 -31.33 -0.12
C ALA A 154 -0.46 -30.00 -0.38
N HIS A 155 -1.68 -29.82 0.12
CA HIS A 155 -2.42 -28.56 0.04
C HIS A 155 -1.67 -27.42 0.77
N LEU A 156 -1.19 -27.65 1.99
CA LEU A 156 -0.42 -26.68 2.76
C LEU A 156 0.95 -26.38 2.13
N GLN A 157 1.57 -27.35 1.45
CA GLN A 157 2.79 -27.14 0.68
C GLN A 157 2.50 -26.30 -0.56
N GLU A 158 1.41 -26.56 -1.28
CA GLU A 158 0.99 -25.77 -2.44
C GLU A 158 0.65 -24.32 -2.04
N GLU A 159 -0.07 -24.12 -0.94
CA GLU A 159 -0.32 -22.77 -0.39
C GLU A 159 0.97 -22.09 0.04
N ASN A 160 1.89 -22.80 0.70
CA ASN A 160 3.20 -22.24 1.04
C ASN A 160 4.00 -21.82 -0.20
N GLU A 161 4.01 -22.61 -1.26
CA GLU A 161 4.69 -22.24 -2.50
C GLU A 161 3.99 -21.06 -3.20
N LYS A 162 2.66 -20.99 -3.19
CA LYS A 162 1.90 -19.80 -3.65
C LYS A 162 2.22 -18.55 -2.83
N LEU A 163 2.35 -18.69 -1.52
CA LEU A 163 2.71 -17.58 -0.63
C LEU A 163 4.16 -17.15 -0.85
N LYS A 164 5.11 -18.09 -0.94
CA LYS A 164 6.53 -17.79 -1.25
C LYS A 164 6.69 -17.12 -2.61
N THR A 165 5.98 -17.58 -3.63
CA THR A 165 6.03 -16.96 -4.97
C THR A 165 5.47 -15.53 -4.93
N ARG A 166 4.32 -15.30 -4.28
CA ARG A 166 3.79 -13.95 -4.04
C ARG A 166 4.78 -13.08 -3.27
N LEU A 167 5.41 -13.61 -2.22
CA LEU A 167 6.38 -12.90 -1.41
C LEU A 167 7.59 -12.48 -2.25
N ARG A 168 8.14 -13.38 -3.06
CA ARG A 168 9.22 -13.05 -4.03
C ARG A 168 8.81 -11.99 -5.04
N THR A 169 7.58 -12.05 -5.56
CA THR A 169 7.07 -11.03 -6.49
C THR A 169 6.98 -9.67 -5.81
N ILE A 170 6.43 -9.61 -4.60
CA ILE A 170 6.34 -8.37 -3.82
C ILE A 170 7.73 -7.84 -3.47
N GLU A 171 8.66 -8.69 -3.07
CA GLU A 171 10.06 -8.32 -2.82
C GLU A 171 10.71 -7.72 -4.07
N THR A 172 10.52 -8.35 -5.24
CA THR A 172 11.06 -7.85 -6.51
C THR A 172 10.44 -6.51 -6.92
N GLN A 173 9.14 -6.33 -6.68
CA GLN A 173 8.46 -5.05 -6.91
C GLN A 173 8.94 -3.97 -5.94
N ALA A 174 9.15 -4.32 -4.67
CA ALA A 174 9.65 -3.40 -3.66
C ALA A 174 11.09 -2.95 -3.96
N THR A 175 11.97 -3.87 -4.39
CA THR A 175 13.34 -3.51 -4.79
C THR A 175 13.35 -2.64 -6.06
N ALA A 176 12.53 -2.98 -7.06
CA ALA A 176 12.39 -2.16 -8.27
C ALA A 176 11.88 -0.74 -7.95
N ALA A 177 10.86 -0.62 -7.09
CA ALA A 177 10.34 0.68 -6.65
C ALA A 177 11.38 1.48 -5.86
N LEU A 178 12.24 0.81 -5.07
CA LEU A 178 13.30 1.46 -4.31
C LEU A 178 14.44 1.95 -5.23
N ASP A 179 14.77 1.18 -6.27
CA ASP A 179 15.71 1.59 -7.31
C ASP A 179 15.18 2.80 -8.10
N GLU A 180 13.90 2.79 -8.50
CA GLU A 180 13.25 3.93 -9.15
C GLU A 180 13.23 5.16 -8.25
N LYS A 181 12.87 5.00 -6.97
CA LYS A 181 12.95 6.08 -5.98
C LYS A 181 14.36 6.66 -5.90
N SER A 182 15.40 5.80 -5.87
CA SER A 182 16.79 6.26 -5.82
C SER A 182 17.21 7.05 -7.06
N LYS A 183 16.73 6.64 -8.25
CA LYS A 183 16.97 7.35 -9.52
C LYS A 183 16.25 8.70 -9.53
N LEU A 184 14.98 8.73 -9.12
CA LEU A 184 14.21 9.95 -9.02
C LEU A 184 14.81 10.93 -8.00
N GLU A 185 15.28 10.45 -6.84
CA GLU A 185 15.99 11.28 -5.86
C GLU A 185 17.32 11.85 -6.39
N LYS A 186 18.04 11.11 -7.24
CA LYS A 186 19.23 11.62 -7.93
C LYS A 186 18.84 12.71 -8.93
N SER A 187 17.88 12.44 -9.82
CA SER A 187 17.40 13.42 -10.79
C SER A 187 16.84 14.69 -10.13
N LEU A 188 16.16 14.55 -8.98
CA LEU A 188 15.67 15.69 -8.19
C LEU A 188 16.84 16.52 -7.65
N ARG A 189 17.88 15.88 -7.11
CA ARG A 189 19.09 16.58 -6.65
C ARG A 189 19.79 17.29 -7.79
N ASP A 190 19.94 16.65 -8.95
CA ASP A 190 20.56 17.26 -10.12
C ASP A 190 19.76 18.48 -10.59
N LEU A 191 18.42 18.38 -10.64
CA LEU A 191 17.55 19.52 -10.96
C LEU A 191 17.64 20.64 -9.93
N GLN A 192 17.75 20.32 -8.63
CA GLN A 192 17.93 21.31 -7.58
C GLN A 192 19.28 22.03 -7.71
N MET A 193 20.35 21.32 -8.07
CA MET A 193 21.66 21.93 -8.35
C MET A 193 21.59 22.86 -9.56
N ILE A 194 21.00 22.41 -10.68
CA ILE A 194 20.80 23.24 -11.89
C ILE A 194 19.94 24.47 -11.59
N GLN A 195 18.87 24.31 -10.81
CA GLN A 195 18.01 25.42 -10.41
C GLN A 195 18.71 26.38 -9.45
N GLY A 196 19.55 25.86 -8.55
CA GLY A 196 20.41 26.65 -7.67
C GLY A 196 21.40 27.49 -8.44
N ASP A 197 22.10 26.87 -9.41
CA ASP A 197 23.06 27.55 -10.29
C ASP A 197 22.37 28.58 -11.19
N GLN A 198 21.21 28.25 -11.77
CA GLN A 198 20.42 29.20 -12.56
C GLN A 198 19.89 30.36 -11.72
N LYS A 199 19.41 30.13 -10.49
CA LYS A 199 19.00 31.21 -9.58
C LYS A 199 20.19 32.06 -9.14
N HIS A 200 21.35 31.45 -8.90
CA HIS A 200 22.55 32.18 -8.51
C HIS A 200 23.04 33.09 -9.64
N ASN A 201 23.13 32.55 -10.86
CA ASN A 201 23.50 33.33 -12.05
C ASN A 201 22.48 34.42 -12.36
N ALA A 202 21.17 34.11 -12.32
CA ALA A 202 20.14 35.13 -12.52
C ALA A 202 20.18 36.23 -11.45
N ASN A 203 20.44 35.90 -10.18
CA ASN A 203 20.61 36.91 -9.13
C ASN A 203 21.89 37.73 -9.29
N GLN A 204 22.98 37.14 -9.79
CA GLN A 204 24.21 37.87 -10.13
C GLN A 204 23.96 38.82 -11.31
N ASP A 205 23.30 38.36 -12.37
CA ASP A 205 22.93 39.20 -13.52
C ASP A 205 21.99 40.34 -13.08
N ILE A 206 20.99 40.06 -12.23
CA ILE A 206 20.09 41.08 -11.69
C ILE A 206 20.86 42.11 -10.86
N THR A 207 21.74 41.69 -9.96
CA THR A 207 22.54 42.62 -9.14
C THR A 207 23.53 43.44 -9.98
N GLU A 208 24.13 42.85 -11.03
CA GLU A 208 24.93 43.59 -12.00
C GLU A 208 24.11 44.62 -12.80
N LEU A 209 22.90 44.25 -13.24
CA LEU A 209 21.98 45.17 -13.91
C LEU A 209 21.54 46.30 -12.98
N GLU A 210 21.19 46.00 -11.73
CA GLU A 210 20.84 47.00 -10.72
C GLU A 210 21.99 47.99 -10.50
N ASN A 211 23.23 47.49 -10.40
CA ASN A 211 24.43 48.32 -10.27
C ASN A 211 24.65 49.20 -11.51
N LYS A 212 24.47 48.66 -12.72
CA LYS A 212 24.56 49.44 -13.98
C LYS A 212 23.48 50.52 -14.06
N VAL A 213 22.24 50.20 -13.67
CA VAL A 213 21.13 51.15 -13.64
C VAL A 213 21.38 52.25 -12.60
N ALA A 214 21.89 51.91 -11.42
CA ALA A 214 22.25 52.87 -10.40
C ALA A 214 23.37 53.81 -10.86
N ALA A 215 24.41 53.27 -11.51
CA ALA A 215 25.50 54.05 -12.10
C ALA A 215 24.99 54.98 -13.21
N LEU A 216 24.13 54.49 -14.10
CA LEU A 216 23.54 55.27 -15.18
C LEU A 216 22.67 56.41 -14.63
N LYS A 217 21.86 56.12 -13.59
CA LYS A 217 21.03 57.11 -12.92
C LYS A 217 21.88 58.21 -12.28
N SER A 218 22.96 57.85 -11.58
CA SER A 218 23.89 58.80 -10.97
C SER A 218 24.59 59.67 -12.03
N GLN A 219 25.02 59.08 -13.15
CA GLN A 219 25.59 59.84 -14.27
C GLN A 219 24.57 60.79 -14.88
N PHE A 220 23.34 60.35 -15.09
CA PHE A 220 22.28 61.17 -15.66
C PHE A 220 21.96 62.37 -14.75
N GLU A 221 21.84 62.15 -13.44
CA GLU A 221 21.62 63.20 -12.45
C GLU A 221 22.77 64.20 -12.41
N LYS A 222 24.02 63.72 -12.50
CA LYS A 222 25.20 64.58 -12.60
C LYS A 222 25.18 65.44 -13.87
N THR A 223 24.94 64.83 -15.04
CA THR A 223 24.87 65.56 -16.32
C THR A 223 23.72 66.56 -16.34
N LEU A 224 22.56 66.23 -15.78
CA LEU A 224 21.43 67.13 -15.66
C LEU A 224 21.77 68.36 -14.79
N ASN A 225 22.41 68.13 -13.65
CA ASN A 225 22.86 69.20 -12.75
C ASN A 225 23.94 70.08 -13.41
N ASP A 226 24.93 69.49 -14.07
CA ASP A 226 25.97 70.22 -14.80
C ASP A 226 25.37 71.07 -15.93
N THR A 227 24.40 70.52 -16.67
CA THR A 227 23.70 71.24 -17.74
C THR A 227 22.86 72.39 -17.18
N THR A 228 22.15 72.14 -16.07
CA THR A 228 21.33 73.17 -15.40
C THR A 228 22.20 74.30 -14.83
N ALA A 229 23.35 73.96 -14.24
CA ALA A 229 24.31 74.94 -13.73
C ALA A 229 24.91 75.78 -14.86
N ASN A 230 25.31 75.13 -15.96
CA ASN A 230 25.80 75.84 -17.15
C ASN A 230 24.73 76.73 -17.78
N GLN A 231 23.48 76.27 -17.87
CA GLN A 231 22.37 77.07 -18.37
C GLN A 231 22.15 78.33 -17.52
N LYS A 232 22.14 78.20 -16.19
CA LYS A 232 22.03 79.35 -15.28
C LYS A 232 23.20 80.32 -15.45
N PHE A 233 24.42 79.83 -15.57
CA PHE A 233 25.60 80.66 -15.80
C PHE A 233 25.50 81.42 -17.13
N LEU A 234 25.09 80.76 -18.21
CA LEU A 234 24.85 81.38 -19.52
C LEU A 234 23.73 82.42 -19.47
N GLU A 235 22.64 82.16 -18.75
CA GLU A 235 21.55 83.12 -18.55
C GLU A 235 22.03 84.37 -17.77
N GLU A 236 22.80 84.20 -16.70
CA GLU A 236 23.40 85.30 -15.95
C GLU A 236 24.37 86.12 -16.82
N ASP A 237 25.25 85.47 -17.58
CA ASP A 237 26.21 86.13 -18.47
C ASP A 237 25.54 86.87 -19.63
N LEU A 238 24.43 86.33 -20.15
CA LEU A 238 23.61 87.02 -21.16
C LEU A 238 22.96 88.29 -20.59
N VAL A 239 22.52 88.25 -19.32
CA VAL A 239 21.90 89.41 -18.66
C VAL A 239 22.94 90.50 -18.39
N THR A 240 24.13 90.13 -17.89
CA THR A 240 25.22 91.09 -17.65
C THR A 240 25.68 91.74 -18.95
N THR A 241 25.95 90.96 -19.99
CA THR A 241 26.36 91.49 -21.31
C THR A 241 25.30 92.40 -21.93
N LYS A 242 24.00 92.07 -21.79
CA LYS A 242 22.91 92.94 -22.21
C LYS A 242 22.90 94.27 -21.46
N HIS A 243 23.17 94.26 -20.15
CA HIS A 243 23.24 95.47 -19.33
C HIS A 243 24.42 96.36 -19.74
N ASP A 244 25.59 95.75 -19.97
CA ASP A 244 26.79 96.47 -20.44
C ASP A 244 26.57 97.07 -21.83
N LEU A 245 25.92 96.35 -22.75
CA LEU A 245 25.60 96.84 -24.08
C LEU A 245 24.67 98.06 -24.02
N LEU A 246 23.61 98.00 -23.19
CA LEU A 246 22.72 99.15 -22.97
C LEU A 246 23.47 100.36 -22.42
N LYS A 247 24.42 100.14 -21.49
CA LYS A 247 25.25 101.20 -20.93
C LYS A 247 26.15 101.84 -21.98
N VAL A 248 26.79 101.03 -22.84
CA VAL A 248 27.60 101.53 -23.96
C VAL A 248 26.73 102.29 -24.96
N GLN A 249 25.52 101.81 -25.26
CA GLN A 249 24.58 102.48 -26.15
C GLN A 249 24.18 103.87 -25.62
N ASP A 250 23.93 104.00 -24.31
CA ASP A 250 23.63 105.29 -23.67
C ASP A 250 24.85 106.24 -23.67
N GLN A 251 26.04 105.72 -23.38
CA GLN A 251 27.30 106.46 -23.50
C GLN A 251 27.55 106.95 -24.93
N LEU A 252 27.23 106.14 -25.94
CA LEU A 252 27.40 106.49 -27.34
C LEU A 252 26.39 107.56 -27.77
N SER A 253 25.12 107.43 -27.35
CA SER A 253 24.09 108.46 -27.59
C SER A 253 24.43 109.81 -26.95
N THR A 254 24.98 109.79 -25.73
CA THR A 254 25.41 111.02 -25.05
C THR A 254 26.64 111.64 -25.72
N ALA A 255 27.62 110.82 -26.12
CA ALA A 255 28.79 111.28 -26.88
C ALA A 255 28.41 111.85 -28.26
N GLU A 256 27.47 111.24 -28.98
CA GLU A 256 26.95 111.76 -30.25
C GLU A 256 26.28 113.13 -30.07
N LYS A 257 25.44 113.30 -29.02
CA LYS A 257 24.83 114.59 -28.70
C LYS A 257 25.86 115.67 -28.36
N GLU A 258 26.91 115.32 -27.62
CA GLU A 258 28.01 116.25 -27.32
C GLU A 258 28.84 116.61 -28.56
N LEU A 259 29.13 115.63 -29.42
CA LEU A 259 29.86 115.83 -30.66
C LEU A 259 29.09 116.74 -31.61
N GLU A 260 27.79 116.51 -31.77
CA GLU A 260 26.89 117.36 -32.56
C GLU A 260 26.89 118.81 -32.01
N LYS A 261 26.83 118.96 -30.69
CA LYS A 261 26.91 120.28 -30.03
C LYS A 261 28.27 120.97 -30.29
N LYS A 262 29.39 120.24 -30.21
CA LYS A 262 30.73 120.76 -30.52
C LYS A 262 30.90 121.07 -32.01
N PHE A 263 30.35 120.25 -32.89
CA PHE A 263 30.36 120.47 -34.34
C PHE A 263 29.63 121.77 -34.70
N GLN A 264 28.42 121.99 -34.17
CA GLN A 264 27.67 123.25 -34.35
C GLN A 264 28.42 124.48 -33.80
N GLN A 265 29.27 124.29 -32.80
CA GLN A 265 30.11 125.35 -32.21
C GLN A 265 31.46 125.57 -32.92
N THR A 266 31.78 124.79 -33.95
CA THR A 266 33.08 124.90 -34.64
C THR A 266 33.10 126.13 -35.54
N ALA A 267 34.23 126.85 -35.56
CA ALA A 267 34.40 128.08 -36.35
C ALA A 267 34.14 127.88 -37.86
N ALA A 268 34.50 126.71 -38.39
CA ALA A 268 34.20 126.34 -39.78
C ALA A 268 32.68 126.23 -40.06
N TYR A 269 31.90 125.59 -39.18
CA TYR A 269 30.44 125.49 -39.34
C TYR A 269 29.76 126.85 -39.13
N ARG A 270 30.20 127.65 -38.14
CA ARG A 270 29.72 129.04 -37.98
C ARG A 270 30.01 129.90 -39.20
N ASN A 271 31.25 129.89 -39.71
CA ASN A 271 31.61 130.61 -40.93
C ASN A 271 30.81 130.12 -42.13
N MET A 272 30.63 128.81 -42.29
CA MET A 272 29.84 128.26 -43.39
C MET A 272 28.36 128.67 -43.30
N LYS A 273 27.77 128.64 -42.10
CA LYS A 273 26.40 129.13 -41.84
C LYS A 273 26.27 130.63 -42.09
N GLU A 274 27.28 131.42 -41.71
CA GLU A 274 27.32 132.85 -41.95
C GLU A 274 27.49 133.19 -43.44
N ILE A 275 28.32 132.43 -44.17
CA ILE A 275 28.48 132.55 -45.63
C ILE A 275 27.19 132.12 -46.35
N LEU A 276 26.52 131.06 -45.92
CA LEU A 276 25.25 130.60 -46.50
C LEU A 276 24.12 131.60 -46.26
N THR A 277 24.05 132.19 -45.06
CA THR A 277 23.08 133.26 -44.75
C THR A 277 23.38 134.52 -45.54
N LYS A 278 24.64 134.98 -45.61
CA LYS A 278 25.05 136.09 -46.47
C LYS A 278 24.81 135.83 -47.97
N LYS A 279 25.10 134.62 -48.47
CA LYS A 279 24.81 134.27 -49.87
C LYS A 279 23.31 134.18 -50.13
N ASN A 280 22.51 133.71 -49.19
CA ASN A 280 21.05 133.75 -49.31
C ASN A 280 20.49 135.18 -49.29
N GLU A 281 21.06 136.07 -48.48
CA GLU A 281 20.74 137.50 -48.51
C GLU A 281 21.17 138.13 -49.84
N GLN A 282 22.39 137.84 -50.32
CA GLN A 282 22.87 138.27 -51.63
C GLN A 282 22.01 137.71 -52.77
N ILE A 283 21.54 136.46 -52.69
CA ILE A 283 20.59 135.88 -53.66
C ILE A 283 19.24 136.57 -53.56
N LYS A 284 18.75 136.92 -52.36
CA LYS A 284 17.53 137.73 -52.20
C LYS A 284 17.69 139.12 -52.79
N ASP A 285 18.83 139.76 -52.60
CA ASP A 285 19.13 141.11 -53.08
C ASP A 285 19.38 141.12 -54.60
N LEU A 286 20.05 140.09 -55.12
CA LEU A 286 20.21 139.83 -56.56
C LEU A 286 18.85 139.50 -57.19
N ARG A 287 17.99 138.70 -56.55
CA ARG A 287 16.59 138.47 -56.99
C ARG A 287 15.77 139.77 -56.96
N ARG A 288 15.93 140.65 -55.96
CA ARG A 288 15.29 141.98 -55.93
C ARG A 288 15.82 142.93 -57.01
N ARG A 289 17.11 142.86 -57.33
CA ARG A 289 17.74 143.67 -58.39
C ARG A 289 17.43 143.14 -59.80
N LEU A 290 17.39 141.82 -59.99
CA LEU A 290 16.89 141.17 -61.22
C LEU A 290 15.40 141.47 -61.43
N SER A 291 14.59 141.50 -60.37
CA SER A 291 13.18 141.95 -60.42
C SER A 291 12.97 143.41 -60.87
N LYS A 292 14.03 144.24 -60.98
CA LYS A 292 13.96 145.58 -61.60
C LYS A 292 14.26 145.58 -63.11
N TYR A 293 14.85 144.52 -63.64
CA TYR A 293 15.27 144.40 -65.04
C TYR A 293 14.69 143.18 -65.76
N GLU A 294 13.87 142.38 -65.08
CA GLU A 294 12.99 141.35 -65.63
C GLU A 294 11.53 141.77 -65.36
N SER A 295 10.83 142.18 -66.42
CA SER A 295 9.36 142.24 -66.45
C SER A 295 8.82 140.83 -66.41
N GLU A 296 7.76 140.59 -65.62
CA GLU A 296 7.06 139.31 -65.44
C GLU A 296 7.29 138.31 -66.58
N ASP A 297 8.17 137.34 -66.32
CA ASP A 297 8.22 135.99 -66.89
C ASP A 297 9.05 135.08 -65.94
#